data_AF-A0A950FIP8-F1
#
_entry.id   AF-A0A950FIP8-F1
#
_cell.length_a   1.000
_cell.length_b   1.000
_cell.length_c   1.000
_cell.angle_alpha   90.00
_cell.angle_beta   90.00
_cell.angle_gamma   90.00
#
_symmetry.space_group_name_H-M   'P 1'
#
loop_
_entity.id
_entity.type
_entity.pdbx_description
1 polymer ?
#
loop_
_entity_poly.entity_id
_entity_poly.type
_entity_poly.pdbx_seq_one_letter_code
_entity_poly.pdbx_strand_id
1 'polypeptide(L)' 'VLNEFYRVAFRRKIYASIGEWQRDLDLWLKEYNEVRPHQGRWCYGKTPQQTFADAAPLAREKMLDSMQEGLA' A
#
# COMPACT_ATOMS: atom_id res chain seq x y z
N VAL A 1 -6.64 6.75 1.15
CA VAL A 1 -5.89 7.91 0.57
C VAL A 1 -6.73 9.18 0.39
N LEU A 2 -7.82 9.21 -0.42
CA LEU A 2 -8.62 10.45 -0.65
C LEU A 2 -9.09 11.13 0.66
N ASN A 3 -9.75 10.38 1.54
CA ASN A 3 -10.32 10.94 2.77
C ASN A 3 -9.28 11.18 3.87
N GLU A 4 -8.23 10.37 3.92
CA GLU A 4 -7.23 10.41 5.00
C GLU A 4 -6.05 11.35 4.70
N PHE A 5 -5.60 11.40 3.45
CA PHE A 5 -4.49 12.25 3.03
C PHE A 5 -4.99 13.49 2.29
N TYR A 6 -5.49 13.35 1.06
CA TYR A 6 -5.75 14.50 0.18
C TYR A 6 -6.66 15.57 0.82
N ARG A 7 -7.82 15.16 1.35
CA ARG A 7 -8.75 16.11 2.00
C ARG A 7 -8.15 16.77 3.25
N VAL A 8 -7.28 16.07 3.97
CA VAL A 8 -6.63 16.60 5.18
C VAL A 8 -5.49 17.54 4.79
N ALA A 9 -4.60 17.08 3.91
CA ALA A 9 -3.44 17.81 3.41
C ALA A 9 -3.84 19.18 2.83
N PHE A 10 -4.80 19.20 1.90
CA PHE A 10 -5.22 20.45 1.25
C PHE A 10 -6.03 21.39 2.15
N ARG A 11 -6.51 20.93 3.31
CA ARG A 11 -7.09 21.81 4.34
C ARG A 11 -6.06 22.39 5.31
N ARG A 12 -4.92 21.71 5.48
CA ARG A 12 -3.91 22.08 6.49
C ARG A 12 -2.74 22.87 5.91
N LYS A 13 -2.45 22.70 4.62
CA LYS A 13 -1.26 23.24 3.98
C LYS A 13 -1.56 23.67 2.54
N ILE A 14 -1.13 24.88 2.18
CA ILE A 14 -1.07 25.34 0.80
C ILE A 14 0.31 24.94 0.27
N TYR A 15 0.32 24.17 -0.82
CA TYR A 15 1.56 23.69 -1.42
C TYR A 15 2.02 24.66 -2.51
N ALA A 16 3.31 25.02 -2.50
CA ALA A 16 3.86 25.93 -3.52
C ALA A 16 4.23 25.20 -4.82
N SER A 17 4.34 23.87 -4.78
CA SER A 17 4.63 23.03 -5.95
C SER A 17 4.09 21.61 -5.78
N ILE A 18 3.90 20.92 -6.91
CA ILE A 18 3.54 19.49 -6.92
C ILE A 18 4.62 18.66 -6.22
N GLY A 19 5.91 19.01 -6.37
CA GLY A 19 7.00 18.27 -5.75
C GLY A 19 6.99 18.32 -4.22
N GLU A 20 6.54 19.44 -3.64
CA GLU A 20 6.33 19.53 -2.19
C GLU A 20 5.19 18.64 -1.73
N TRP A 21 4.07 18.67 -2.45
CA TRP A 21 2.92 17.82 -2.16
C TRP A 21 3.25 16.33 -2.29
N GLN A 22 4.04 15.95 -3.31
CA GLN A 22 4.46 14.57 -3.54
C GLN A 22 5.31 14.04 -2.37
N ARG A 23 6.24 14.85 -1.84
CA ARG A 23 7.05 14.45 -0.67
C ARG A 23 6.19 14.15 0.56
N ASP A 24 5.19 14.99 0.83
CA ASP A 24 4.28 14.78 1.96
C ASP A 24 3.40 13.53 1.73
N LEU A 25 3.01 13.26 0.48
CA LEU A 25 2.28 12.04 0.11
C LEU A 25 3.14 10.79 0.28
N ASP A 26 4.40 10.82 -0.18
CA ASP A 26 5.32 9.67 -0.10
C ASP A 26 5.58 9.31 1.37
N LEU A 27 5.82 10.31 2.21
CA LEU A 27 5.99 10.10 3.65
C LEU A 27 4.72 9.51 4.28
N TRP A 28 3.55 10.04 3.93
CA TRP A 28 2.28 9.53 4.43
C TRP A 28 2.01 8.08 3.97
N LEU A 29 2.33 7.75 2.73
CA LEU A 29 2.17 6.38 2.18
C LEU A 29 3.10 5.40 2.89
N LYS A 30 4.33 5.81 3.19
CA LYS A 30 5.27 4.98 3.95
C LYS A 30 4.72 4.64 5.33
N GLU A 31 4.25 5.65 6.06
CA GLU A 31 3.63 5.45 7.37
C GLU A 31 2.39 4.53 7.28
N TYR A 32 1.52 4.79 6.31
CA TYR A 32 0.28 4.03 6.11
C TYR A 32 0.56 2.56 5.76
N ASN A 33 1.49 2.28 4.86
CA ASN A 33 1.75 0.94 4.34
C ASN A 33 2.69 0.10 5.22
N GLU A 34 3.70 0.74 5.83
CA GLU A 34 4.82 0.04 6.46
C GLU A 34 4.79 0.11 7.98
N VAL A 35 4.18 1.13 8.57
CA VAL A 35 4.25 1.38 10.03
C VAL A 35 2.90 1.13 10.70
N ARG A 36 1.80 1.62 10.11
CA ARG A 36 0.48 1.56 10.76
C ARG A 36 -0.18 0.17 10.59
N PRO A 37 -0.37 -0.62 11.65
CA PRO A 37 -1.15 -1.84 11.57
C PRO A 37 -2.62 -1.52 11.28
N HIS A 38 -3.23 -2.27 10.38
CA HIS A 38 -4.64 -2.07 10.02
C HIS A 38 -5.48 -3.17 10.65
N GLN A 39 -6.50 -2.78 11.42
CA GLN A 39 -7.44 -3.71 12.07
C GLN A 39 -8.54 -4.21 11.12
N GLY A 40 -8.35 -4.09 9.81
CA GLY A 40 -9.29 -4.62 8.83
C GLY A 40 -9.36 -6.16 8.93
N ARG A 41 -10.53 -6.72 8.58
CA ARG A 41 -10.82 -8.17 8.58
C ARG A 41 -9.71 -9.04 7.96
N TRP A 42 -8.95 -8.48 7.02
CA TRP A 42 -7.99 -9.21 6.19
C TRP A 42 -6.51 -8.90 6.50
N CYS A 43 -6.22 -7.85 7.27
CA CYS A 43 -4.84 -7.53 7.66
C CYS A 43 -4.47 -8.12 9.03
N TYR A 44 -5.45 -8.53 9.85
CA TYR A 44 -5.23 -9.22 11.13
C TYR A 44 -4.23 -8.50 12.06
N GLY A 45 -4.25 -7.16 12.08
CA GLY A 45 -3.33 -6.37 12.91
C GLY A 45 -1.91 -6.24 12.34
N LYS A 46 -1.63 -6.77 11.15
CA LYS A 46 -0.40 -6.52 10.40
C LYS A 46 -0.50 -5.22 9.62
N THR A 47 0.65 -4.75 9.14
CA THR A 47 0.72 -3.64 8.19
C THR A 47 0.27 -4.11 6.80
N PRO A 48 -0.26 -3.20 5.96
CA PRO A 48 -0.61 -3.55 4.58
C PRO A 48 0.54 -4.19 3.80
N GLN A 49 1.75 -3.65 3.92
CA GLN A 49 2.93 -4.19 3.25
C GLN A 49 3.25 -5.62 3.70
N GLN A 50 3.19 -5.89 4.99
CA GLN A 50 3.44 -7.25 5.50
C GLN A 50 2.37 -8.23 5.02
N THR A 51 1.08 -7.82 5.07
CA THR A 51 -0.01 -8.64 4.55
C THR A 51 0.17 -8.98 3.06
N PHE A 52 0.62 -7.99 2.27
CA PHE A 52 0.89 -8.17 0.85
C PHE A 52 2.04 -9.16 0.60
N ALA A 53 3.16 -9.00 1.31
CA ALA A 53 4.31 -9.89 1.20
C ALA A 53 3.95 -11.33 1.59
N ASP A 54 3.20 -11.50 2.68
CA ASP A 54 2.75 -12.81 3.16
C ASP A 54 1.82 -13.51 2.15
N ALA A 55 1.04 -12.74 1.38
CA ALA A 55 0.12 -13.27 0.36
C ALA A 55 0.80 -13.59 -0.98
N ALA A 56 2.00 -13.07 -1.24
CA ALA A 56 2.69 -13.22 -2.52
C ALA A 56 2.98 -14.68 -2.94
N PRO A 57 3.40 -15.60 -2.04
CA PRO A 57 3.57 -17.02 -2.40
C PRO A 57 2.25 -17.66 -2.82
N LEU A 58 1.17 -17.43 -2.07
CA LEU A 58 -0.17 -17.96 -2.36
C LEU A 58 -0.71 -17.45 -3.70
N ALA A 59 -0.41 -16.20 -4.05
CA ALA A 59 -0.78 -15.64 -5.34
C ALA A 59 -0.01 -16.33 -6.48
N ARG A 60 1.31 -16.52 -6.32
CA ARG A 60 2.16 -17.20 -7.32
C ARG A 60 1.75 -18.65 -7.56
N GLU A 61 1.45 -19.42 -6.51
CA GLU A 61 0.96 -20.80 -6.64
C GLU A 61 -0.34 -20.91 -7.46
N LYS A 62 -1.15 -19.84 -7.48
CA LYS A 62 -2.42 -19.79 -8.18
C LYS A 62 -2.34 -19.15 -9.58
N MET A 63 -1.16 -18.68 -10.00
CA MET A 63 -0.98 -18.15 -11.34
C MET A 63 -0.89 -19.30 -12.35
N LEU A 64 -1.94 -19.43 -13.17
CA LEU A 64 -2.08 -20.53 -14.14
C LEU A 64 -0.99 -20.50 -15.23
N ASP A 65 -0.53 -19.31 -15.63
CA ASP A 65 0.50 -19.14 -16.67
C ASP A 65 1.85 -19.76 -16.27
N SER A 66 2.24 -19.67 -15.00
CA SER A 66 3.48 -20.29 -14.48
C SER A 66 3.40 -21.80 -14.30
N MET A 67 2.20 -22.41 -14.41
CA MET A 67 2.03 -23.86 -14.31
C MET A 67 2.18 -24.58 -15.66
N GLN A 68 2.17 -23.85 -16.79
CA GLN A 68 2.34 -24.43 -18.13
C GLN A 68 3.81 -24.61 -18.54
N GLU A 69 4.74 -23.80 -18.01
CA GLU A 69 6.17 -23.89 -18.35
C GLU A 69 6.89 -25.10 -17.72
N GLY A 70 6.31 -25.75 -16.71
CA GLY A 70 6.86 -26.95 -16.09
C GLY A 70 6.42 -28.28 -16.71
N LEU A 71 5.57 -28.23 -17.75
CA LEU A 71 4.97 -29.40 -18.42
C LEU A 71 5.37 -29.52 -19.90
N ALA A 72 6.22 -28.62 -20.40
CA ALA A 72 6.82 -28.63 -21.73
C ALA A 72 8.32 -28.93 -21.63
#